data_AF-A0A932K7U0-F1
#
_entry.id   AF-A0A932K7U0-F1
#
_cell.length_a   1.000
_cell.length_b   1.000
_cell.length_c   1.000
_cell.angle_alpha   90.00
_cell.angle_beta   90.00
_cell.angle_gamma   90.00
#
_symmetry.space_group_name_H-M   'P 1'
#
loop_
_entity.id
_entity.type
_entity.pdbx_description
1 polymer ?
#
loop_
_entity_poly.entity_id
_entity_poly.type
_entity_poly.pdbx_seq_one_letter_code
_entity_poly.pdbx_strand_id
1 'polypeptide(L)'
;MARQRKELEGKVTPIQRDLESARRDTHEAADKLAQWRTGWTAAVAGLGLEGDARPAEANAVLTKLDELLKKLDEADELAKRIEGIDRDARVFEEDVKDLVARIAPDLLDLPAEQAAAQLNARLNKAQADAARKDELNRQSQEKEAVLQGAQFTIKLMREQLDAMCRQAGCSLPEELPALETHSAQAQELHKDIEELEQRLLEQSGGATLNQLIQEAEAIDADAIPAQLDETDRQ
;
A
#
# COMPACT_ATOMS: atom_id res chain seq x y z
N MET A 1 72.91 90.34 -43.60
CA MET A 1 73.59 89.74 -42.43
C MET A 1 72.85 89.90 -41.11
N ALA A 2 72.54 91.12 -40.62
CA ALA A 2 71.91 91.29 -39.29
C ALA A 2 70.47 90.72 -39.14
N ARG A 3 69.64 90.80 -40.19
CA ARG A 3 68.23 90.34 -40.16
C ARG A 3 68.10 88.80 -40.12
N GLN A 4 68.95 88.11 -40.87
CA GLN A 4 69.01 86.64 -40.94
C GLN A 4 69.57 86.03 -39.64
N ARG A 5 70.53 86.72 -39.00
CA ARG A 5 71.01 86.37 -37.66
C ARG A 5 69.92 86.47 -36.60
N LYS A 6 69.12 87.55 -36.61
CA LYS A 6 68.01 87.74 -35.67
C LYS A 6 66.87 86.73 -35.87
N GLU A 7 66.59 86.33 -37.11
CA GLU A 7 65.62 85.27 -37.41
C GLU A 7 66.10 83.89 -36.95
N LEU A 8 67.39 83.57 -37.14
CA LEU A 8 68.00 82.34 -36.64
C LEU A 8 68.06 82.31 -35.11
N GLU A 9 68.46 83.40 -34.45
CA GLU A 9 68.43 83.53 -32.97
C GLU A 9 66.99 83.39 -32.41
N GLY A 10 66.00 83.94 -33.13
CA GLY A 10 64.57 83.79 -32.81
C GLY A 10 64.04 82.36 -32.95
N LYS A 11 64.65 81.52 -33.81
CA LYS A 11 64.33 80.09 -33.95
C LYS A 11 65.15 79.20 -32.99
N VAL A 12 66.38 79.58 -32.67
CA VAL A 12 67.25 78.85 -31.74
C VAL A 12 66.72 78.89 -30.32
N THR A 13 66.23 80.05 -29.86
CA THR A 13 65.72 80.24 -28.49
C THR A 13 64.55 79.30 -28.14
N PRO A 14 63.47 79.16 -28.94
CA PRO A 14 62.40 78.21 -28.66
C PRO A 14 62.88 76.75 -28.75
N ILE A 15 63.72 76.40 -29.74
CA ILE A 15 64.28 75.04 -29.85
C ILE A 15 65.14 74.68 -28.63
N GLN A 16 65.92 75.62 -28.10
CA GLN A 16 66.70 75.43 -26.87
C GLN A 16 65.80 75.21 -25.66
N ARG A 17 64.71 75.98 -25.54
CA ARG A 17 63.72 75.81 -24.47
C ARG A 17 63.02 74.45 -24.56
N ASP A 18 62.63 74.03 -25.76
CA ASP A 18 61.99 72.74 -26.01
C ASP A 18 62.95 71.59 -25.71
N LEU A 19 64.23 71.73 -26.07
CA LEU A 19 65.29 70.77 -25.71
C LEU A 19 65.50 70.68 -24.19
N GLU A 20 65.52 71.81 -23.49
CA GLU A 20 65.61 71.84 -22.03
C GLU A 20 64.38 71.26 -21.34
N SER A 21 63.18 71.45 -21.91
CA SER A 21 61.96 70.80 -21.42
C SER A 21 62.03 69.29 -21.63
N ALA A 22 62.31 68.84 -22.86
CA ALA A 22 62.40 67.42 -23.19
C ALA A 22 63.48 66.70 -22.37
N ARG A 23 64.61 67.36 -22.07
CA ARG A 23 65.65 66.84 -21.17
C ARG A 23 65.15 66.67 -19.75
N ARG A 24 64.42 67.66 -19.21
CA ARG A 24 63.80 67.57 -17.89
C ARG A 24 62.77 66.44 -17.84
N ASP A 25 61.90 66.35 -18.83
CA ASP A 25 60.87 65.31 -18.92
C ASP A 25 61.50 63.90 -19.01
N THR A 26 62.59 63.77 -19.77
CA THR A 26 63.35 62.50 -19.88
C THR A 26 63.98 62.12 -18.55
N HIS A 27 64.57 63.10 -17.83
CA HIS A 27 65.17 62.85 -16.52
C HIS A 27 64.10 62.44 -15.50
N GLU A 28 62.98 63.15 -15.45
CA GLU A 28 61.87 62.83 -14.55
C GLU A 28 61.27 61.45 -14.86
N ALA A 29 61.11 61.10 -16.14
CA ALA A 29 60.65 59.78 -16.55
C ALA A 29 61.65 58.67 -16.19
N ALA A 30 62.95 58.92 -16.33
CA ALA A 30 63.99 57.97 -15.94
C ALA A 30 64.00 57.72 -14.43
N ASP A 31 63.87 58.78 -13.62
CA ASP A 31 63.81 58.67 -12.17
C ASP A 31 62.56 57.91 -11.71
N LYS A 32 61.39 58.20 -12.30
CA LYS A 32 60.15 57.45 -12.04
C LYS A 32 60.28 55.98 -12.42
N LEU A 33 60.91 55.67 -13.56
CA LEU A 33 61.14 54.29 -13.99
C LEU A 33 62.09 53.55 -13.04
N ALA A 34 63.15 54.20 -12.55
CA ALA A 34 64.08 53.62 -11.60
C ALA A 34 63.40 53.32 -10.25
N GLN A 35 62.59 54.26 -9.75
CA GLN A 35 61.77 54.05 -8.54
C GLN A 35 60.79 52.89 -8.72
N TRP A 36 60.07 52.86 -9.85
CA TRP A 36 59.14 51.78 -10.16
C TRP A 36 59.85 50.43 -10.27
N ARG A 37 61.01 50.34 -10.94
CA ARG A 37 61.79 49.09 -11.05
C ARG A 37 62.28 48.57 -9.69
N THR A 38 62.64 49.48 -8.79
CA THR A 38 63.04 49.12 -7.42
C THR A 38 61.86 48.53 -6.67
N GLY A 39 60.69 49.18 -6.72
CA GLY A 39 59.46 48.67 -6.12
C GLY A 39 59.00 47.35 -6.75
N TRP A 40 59.11 47.23 -8.07
CA TRP A 40 58.76 46.02 -8.83
C TRP A 40 59.63 44.83 -8.43
N THR A 41 60.95 45.02 -8.38
CA THR A 41 61.90 43.96 -7.99
C THR A 41 61.58 43.43 -6.59
N ALA A 42 61.29 44.31 -5.64
CA ALA A 42 60.89 43.92 -4.30
C ALA A 42 59.55 43.15 -4.28
N ALA A 43 58.58 43.57 -5.10
CA ALA A 43 57.26 42.95 -5.17
C ALA A 43 57.29 41.53 -5.78
N VAL A 44 58.06 41.33 -6.86
CA VAL A 44 58.10 40.03 -7.57
C VAL A 44 59.06 39.03 -6.93
N ALA A 45 59.97 39.47 -6.05
CA ALA A 45 60.87 38.58 -5.32
C ALA A 45 60.12 37.53 -4.49
N GLY A 46 58.97 37.89 -3.90
CA GLY A 46 58.12 36.96 -3.15
C GLY A 46 57.47 35.87 -4.02
N LEU A 47 57.38 36.10 -5.33
CA LEU A 47 56.92 35.12 -6.33
C LEU A 47 58.07 34.27 -6.88
N GLY A 48 59.31 34.48 -6.41
CA GLY A 48 60.50 33.81 -6.91
C GLY A 48 60.95 34.29 -8.30
N LEU A 49 60.50 35.47 -8.73
CA LEU A 49 60.84 36.05 -10.03
C LEU A 49 61.98 37.06 -9.90
N GLU A 50 62.78 37.18 -10.96
CA GLU A 50 63.84 38.17 -11.06
C GLU A 50 63.28 39.59 -11.30
N GLY A 51 64.05 40.62 -10.96
CA GLY A 51 63.60 42.03 -11.02
C GLY A 51 63.34 42.58 -12.42
N ASP A 52 63.74 41.85 -13.47
CA ASP A 52 63.47 42.15 -14.87
C ASP A 52 62.23 41.40 -15.42
N ALA A 53 61.59 40.56 -14.60
CA ALA A 53 60.39 39.83 -14.97
C ALA A 53 59.28 40.78 -15.43
N ARG A 54 58.58 40.41 -16.49
CA ARG A 54 57.50 41.22 -17.05
C ARG A 54 56.25 41.11 -16.17
N PRO A 55 55.41 42.15 -16.11
CA PRO A 55 54.12 42.07 -15.41
C PRO A 55 53.24 40.89 -15.84
N ALA A 56 53.31 40.50 -17.11
CA ALA A 56 52.59 39.32 -17.62
C ALA A 56 53.10 38.00 -17.02
N GLU A 57 54.40 37.88 -16.76
CA GLU A 57 55.00 36.68 -16.14
C GLU A 57 54.62 36.59 -14.66
N ALA A 58 54.67 37.72 -13.94
CA ALA A 58 54.20 37.79 -12.55
C ALA A 58 52.71 37.42 -12.42
N ASN A 59 51.85 37.94 -13.31
CA ASN A 59 50.44 37.58 -13.32
C ASN A 59 50.20 36.10 -13.65
N ALA A 60 51.00 35.50 -14.54
CA ALA A 60 50.90 34.08 -14.84
C ALA A 60 51.25 33.22 -13.61
N VAL A 61 52.29 33.57 -12.86
CA VAL A 61 52.65 32.89 -11.60
C VAL A 61 51.55 33.06 -10.55
N LEU A 62 51.02 34.27 -10.36
CA LEU A 62 49.91 34.52 -9.44
C LEU A 62 48.67 33.69 -9.80
N THR A 63 48.31 33.62 -11.08
CA THR A 63 47.18 32.81 -11.55
C THR A 63 47.40 31.33 -11.22
N LYS A 64 48.61 30.82 -11.40
CA LYS A 64 48.95 29.43 -11.06
C LYS A 64 48.94 29.16 -9.56
N LEU A 65 49.37 30.13 -8.74
CA LEU A 65 49.27 30.04 -7.29
C LEU A 65 47.81 30.04 -6.83
N ASP A 66 46.97 30.90 -7.39
CA ASP A 66 45.53 30.92 -7.10
C ASP A 66 44.86 29.59 -7.49
N GLU A 67 45.20 29.03 -8.65
CA GLU A 67 44.74 27.70 -9.06
C GLU A 67 45.20 26.61 -8.08
N LEU A 68 46.47 26.65 -7.66
CA LEU A 68 47.02 25.68 -6.72
C LEU A 68 46.35 25.76 -5.34
N LEU A 69 46.15 26.96 -4.80
CA LEU A 69 45.47 27.16 -3.52
C LEU A 69 44.04 26.64 -3.56
N LYS A 70 43.30 26.92 -4.64
CA LYS A 70 41.97 26.32 -4.85
C LYS A 70 42.01 24.80 -4.86
N LYS A 71 43.02 24.19 -5.49
CA LYS A 71 43.19 22.73 -5.47
C LYS A 71 43.55 22.18 -4.10
N LEU A 72 44.29 22.93 -3.29
CA LEU A 72 44.58 22.56 -1.91
C LEU A 72 43.30 22.59 -1.06
N ASP A 73 42.49 23.63 -1.19
CA ASP A 73 41.19 23.73 -0.50
C ASP A 73 40.24 22.59 -0.92
N GLU A 74 40.14 22.29 -2.22
CA GLU A 74 39.36 21.15 -2.73
C GLU A 74 39.84 19.80 -2.14
N ALA A 75 41.16 19.61 -2.03
CA ALA A 75 41.74 18.40 -1.46
C ALA A 75 41.42 18.27 0.03
N ASP A 76 41.50 19.36 0.79
CA ASP A 76 41.15 19.39 2.21
C ASP A 76 39.66 19.09 2.45
N GLU A 77 38.77 19.61 1.59
CA GLU A 77 37.34 19.29 1.65
C GLU A 77 37.08 17.79 1.37
N LEU A 78 37.73 17.23 0.35
CA LEU A 78 37.63 15.81 0.03
C LEU A 78 38.16 14.94 1.17
N ALA A 79 39.30 15.30 1.77
CA ALA A 79 39.87 14.59 2.91
C ALA A 79 38.90 14.55 4.11
N LYS A 80 38.28 15.69 4.45
CA LYS A 80 37.25 15.75 5.51
C LYS A 80 36.04 14.87 5.20
N ARG A 81 35.61 14.82 3.93
CA ARG A 81 34.49 13.97 3.50
C ARG A 81 34.84 12.48 3.60
N ILE A 82 36.04 12.08 3.22
CA ILE A 82 36.52 10.70 3.36
C ILE A 82 36.53 10.31 4.84
N GLU A 83 37.07 11.16 5.71
CA GLU A 83 37.07 10.90 7.16
C GLU A 83 35.65 10.77 7.72
N GLY A 84 34.72 11.58 7.24
CA GLY A 84 33.29 11.47 7.59
C GLY A 84 32.69 10.13 7.18
N ILE A 85 32.91 9.72 5.93
CA ILE A 85 32.42 8.43 5.40
C ILE A 85 32.99 7.26 6.19
N ASP A 86 34.29 7.28 6.48
CA ASP A 86 34.95 6.22 7.26
C ASP A 86 34.41 6.13 8.69
N ARG A 87 34.09 7.29 9.30
CA ARG A 87 33.47 7.33 10.62
C ARG A 87 32.07 6.73 10.60
N ASP A 88 31.25 7.14 9.64
CA ASP A 88 29.87 6.65 9.50
C ASP A 88 29.85 5.14 9.20
N ALA A 89 30.77 4.65 8.38
CA ALA A 89 30.93 3.22 8.11
C ALA A 89 31.26 2.42 9.37
N ARG A 90 32.19 2.90 10.22
CA ARG A 90 32.53 2.23 11.49
C ARG A 90 31.35 2.20 12.46
N VAL A 91 30.61 3.30 12.59
CA VAL A 91 29.41 3.36 13.45
C VAL A 91 28.37 2.35 12.95
N PHE A 92 28.11 2.32 11.64
CA PHE A 92 27.19 1.36 11.05
C PHE A 92 27.63 -0.09 11.31
N GLU A 93 28.91 -0.42 11.13
CA GLU A 93 29.44 -1.76 11.39
C GLU A 93 29.29 -2.16 12.86
N GLU A 94 29.57 -1.26 13.79
CA GLU A 94 29.41 -1.49 15.24
C GLU A 94 27.93 -1.72 15.60
N ASP A 95 27.04 -0.84 15.16
CA ASP A 95 25.60 -0.94 15.40
C ASP A 95 25.01 -2.26 14.87
N VAL A 96 25.38 -2.63 13.64
CA VAL A 96 24.92 -3.90 13.04
C VAL A 96 25.47 -5.08 13.82
N LYS A 97 26.75 -5.08 14.19
CA LYS A 97 27.36 -6.17 14.94
C LYS A 97 26.71 -6.37 16.30
N ASP A 98 26.44 -5.27 17.01
CA ASP A 98 25.77 -5.30 18.31
C ASP A 98 24.33 -5.82 18.20
N LEU A 99 23.60 -5.39 17.16
CA LEU A 99 22.25 -5.88 16.89
C LEU A 99 22.28 -7.38 16.58
N VAL A 100 23.14 -7.80 15.65
CA VAL A 100 23.30 -9.19 15.22
C VAL A 100 23.68 -10.09 16.39
N ALA A 101 24.61 -9.67 17.25
CA ALA A 101 25.01 -10.41 18.45
C ALA A 101 23.83 -10.72 19.37
N ARG A 102 22.82 -9.83 19.42
CA ARG A 102 21.66 -9.97 20.29
C ARG A 102 20.54 -10.82 19.70
N ILE A 103 20.26 -10.69 18.41
CA ILE A 103 19.03 -11.27 17.80
C ILE A 103 19.28 -12.34 16.74
N ALA A 104 20.46 -12.37 16.12
CA ALA A 104 20.80 -13.31 15.07
C ALA A 104 22.30 -13.66 15.09
N PRO A 105 22.81 -14.33 16.15
CA PRO A 105 24.25 -14.62 16.27
C PRO A 105 24.83 -15.39 15.08
N ASP A 106 24.00 -16.10 14.32
CA ASP A 106 24.36 -16.80 13.09
C ASP A 106 24.84 -15.89 11.94
N LEU A 107 24.62 -14.57 12.03
CA LEU A 107 25.06 -13.58 11.05
C LEU A 107 26.34 -12.83 11.46
N LEU A 108 26.94 -13.16 12.61
CA LEU A 108 28.11 -12.44 13.14
C LEU A 108 29.35 -12.53 12.23
N ASP A 109 29.48 -13.62 11.48
CA ASP A 109 30.62 -13.87 10.60
C ASP A 109 30.48 -13.17 9.23
N LEU A 110 29.37 -12.47 8.98
CA LEU A 110 29.11 -11.78 7.72
C LEU A 110 29.52 -10.31 7.79
N PRO A 111 29.85 -9.70 6.64
CA PRO A 111 29.99 -8.25 6.54
C PRO A 111 28.70 -7.53 6.98
N ALA A 112 28.84 -6.38 7.63
CA ALA A 112 27.73 -5.64 8.23
C ALA A 112 26.60 -5.34 7.22
N GLU A 113 26.93 -4.99 5.99
CA GLU A 113 25.94 -4.69 4.94
C GLU A 113 25.11 -5.93 4.59
N GLN A 114 25.77 -7.10 4.52
CA GLN A 114 25.09 -8.36 4.22
C GLN A 114 24.25 -8.83 5.41
N ALA A 115 24.77 -8.68 6.63
CA ALA A 115 24.04 -9.01 7.85
C ALA A 115 22.79 -8.12 8.00
N ALA A 116 22.92 -6.82 7.78
CA ALA A 116 21.81 -5.86 7.83
C ALA A 116 20.75 -6.18 6.76
N ALA A 117 21.16 -6.47 5.52
CA ALA A 117 20.24 -6.85 4.45
C ALA A 117 19.50 -8.16 4.78
N GLN A 118 20.19 -9.16 5.32
CA GLN A 118 19.56 -10.42 5.75
C GLN A 118 18.61 -10.23 6.93
N LEU A 119 18.97 -9.40 7.92
CA LEU A 119 18.08 -9.05 9.03
C LEU A 119 16.81 -8.39 8.52
N ASN A 120 16.91 -7.44 7.59
CA ASN A 120 15.75 -6.78 6.99
C ASN A 120 14.87 -7.78 6.23
N ALA A 121 15.47 -8.66 5.43
CA ALA A 121 14.74 -9.72 4.72
C ALA A 121 14.00 -10.66 5.69
N ARG A 122 14.65 -11.06 6.80
CA ARG A 122 14.04 -11.88 7.85
C ARG A 122 12.88 -11.15 8.54
N LEU A 123 13.04 -9.86 8.84
CA LEU A 123 11.99 -9.03 9.43
C LEU A 123 10.76 -8.95 8.52
N ASN A 124 10.95 -8.63 7.23
CA ASN A 124 9.85 -8.53 6.27
C ASN A 124 9.12 -9.87 6.13
N LYS A 125 9.86 -10.98 6.08
CA LYS A 125 9.27 -12.32 6.04
C LYS A 125 8.47 -12.60 7.32
N ALA A 126 9.02 -12.30 8.49
CA ALA A 126 8.32 -12.51 9.76
C ALA A 126 7.04 -11.67 9.86
N GLN A 127 7.03 -10.43 9.35
CA GLN A 127 5.83 -9.60 9.28
C GLN A 127 4.78 -10.18 8.34
N ALA A 128 5.19 -10.66 7.16
CA ALA A 128 4.27 -11.30 6.21
C ALA A 128 3.68 -12.60 6.79
N ASP A 129 4.50 -13.41 7.45
CA ASP A 129 4.08 -14.66 8.10
C ASP A 129 3.13 -14.36 9.28
N ALA A 130 3.38 -13.31 10.06
CA ALA A 130 2.49 -12.87 11.14
C ALA A 130 1.12 -12.43 10.61
N ALA A 131 1.09 -11.58 9.57
CA ALA A 131 -0.16 -11.16 8.94
C ALA A 131 -0.94 -12.35 8.36
N ARG A 132 -0.25 -13.30 7.73
CA ARG A 132 -0.87 -14.53 7.22
C ARG A 132 -1.43 -15.40 8.33
N LYS A 133 -0.72 -15.52 9.46
CA LYS A 133 -1.19 -16.26 10.63
C LYS A 133 -2.46 -15.64 11.21
N ASP A 134 -2.52 -14.32 11.33
CA ASP A 134 -3.68 -13.62 11.86
C ASP A 134 -4.91 -13.82 10.96
N GLU A 135 -4.73 -13.74 9.64
CA GLU A 135 -5.80 -14.00 8.69
C GLU A 135 -6.29 -15.45 8.72
N LEU A 136 -5.37 -16.43 8.80
CA LEU A 136 -5.73 -17.84 8.93
C LEU A 136 -6.47 -18.13 10.25
N ASN A 137 -6.07 -17.48 11.35
CA ASN A 137 -6.77 -17.60 12.63
C ASN A 137 -8.19 -17.05 12.54
N ARG A 138 -8.38 -15.88 11.91
CA ARG A 138 -9.71 -15.30 11.67
C ARG A 138 -10.58 -16.25 10.85
N GLN A 139 -10.06 -16.78 9.75
CA GLN A 139 -10.78 -17.75 8.92
C GLN A 139 -11.15 -19.02 9.71
N SER A 140 -10.23 -19.53 10.53
CA SER A 140 -10.49 -20.69 11.38
C SER A 140 -11.63 -20.42 12.37
N GLN A 141 -11.64 -19.25 13.02
CA GLN A 141 -12.69 -18.87 13.97
C GLN A 141 -14.05 -18.73 13.27
N GLU A 142 -14.09 -18.13 12.08
CA GLU A 142 -15.32 -18.01 11.29
C GLU A 142 -15.88 -19.38 10.90
N LYS A 143 -15.01 -20.30 10.44
CA LYS A 143 -15.41 -21.66 10.09
C LYS A 143 -15.89 -22.44 11.29
N GLU A 144 -15.26 -22.28 12.45
CA GLU A 144 -15.69 -22.90 13.70
C GLU A 144 -17.07 -22.38 14.13
N ALA A 145 -17.32 -21.07 14.05
CA ALA A 145 -18.62 -20.49 14.36
C ALA A 145 -19.74 -21.03 13.43
N VAL A 146 -19.44 -21.16 12.13
CA VAL A 146 -20.37 -21.77 11.16
C VAL A 146 -20.63 -23.24 11.49
N LEU A 147 -19.60 -24.01 11.85
CA LEU A 147 -19.73 -25.41 12.24
C LEU A 147 -20.63 -25.56 13.47
N GLN A 148 -20.40 -24.75 14.51
CA GLN A 148 -21.21 -24.76 15.73
C GLN A 148 -22.66 -24.38 15.45
N GLY A 149 -22.90 -23.36 14.60
CA GLY A 149 -24.23 -22.99 14.14
C GLY A 149 -24.94 -24.13 13.43
N ALA A 150 -24.28 -24.78 12.47
CA ALA A 150 -24.83 -25.92 11.74
C ALA A 150 -25.13 -27.12 12.66
N GLN A 151 -24.24 -27.41 13.63
CA GLN A 151 -24.46 -28.47 14.62
C GLN A 151 -25.66 -28.17 15.52
N PHE A 152 -25.83 -26.92 15.95
CA PHE A 152 -26.99 -26.49 16.71
C PHE A 152 -28.28 -26.66 15.90
N THR A 153 -28.28 -26.23 14.63
CA THR A 153 -29.43 -26.43 13.74
C THR A 153 -29.76 -27.90 13.53
N ILE A 154 -28.76 -28.77 13.28
CA ILE A 154 -28.97 -30.22 13.15
C ILE A 154 -29.61 -30.79 14.41
N LYS A 155 -29.13 -30.40 15.59
CA LYS A 155 -29.68 -30.86 16.87
C LYS A 155 -31.14 -30.43 17.02
N LEU A 156 -31.44 -29.15 16.79
CA LEU A 156 -32.80 -28.62 16.87
C LEU A 156 -33.76 -29.33 15.89
N MET A 157 -33.35 -29.52 14.64
CA MET A 157 -34.16 -30.19 13.62
C MET A 157 -34.39 -31.66 13.95
N ARG A 158 -33.40 -32.35 14.52
CA ARG A 158 -33.57 -33.73 15.03
C ARG A 158 -34.57 -33.80 16.18
N GLU A 159 -34.48 -32.89 17.15
CA GLU A 159 -35.44 -32.83 18.26
C GLU A 159 -36.88 -32.58 17.77
N GLN A 160 -37.05 -31.75 16.73
CA GLN A 160 -38.34 -31.52 16.08
C GLN A 160 -38.85 -32.77 15.36
N LEU A 161 -38.00 -33.44 14.56
CA LEU A 161 -38.35 -34.69 13.90
C LEU A 161 -38.74 -35.78 14.91
N ASP A 162 -38.01 -35.92 16.01
CA ASP A 162 -38.32 -36.88 17.07
C ASP A 162 -39.65 -36.57 17.77
N ALA A 163 -40.01 -35.28 17.91
CA ALA A 163 -41.31 -34.88 18.43
C ALA A 163 -42.44 -35.23 17.45
N MET A 164 -42.26 -34.98 16.14
CA MET A 164 -43.23 -35.35 15.10
C MET A 164 -43.42 -36.87 15.03
N CYS A 165 -42.34 -37.66 15.09
CA CYS A 165 -42.42 -39.12 15.11
C CYS A 165 -43.24 -39.63 16.30
N ARG A 166 -43.00 -39.08 17.49
CA ARG A 166 -43.78 -39.44 18.69
C ARG A 166 -45.27 -39.10 18.57
N GLN A 167 -45.61 -37.97 17.92
CA GLN A 167 -47.01 -37.57 17.70
C GLN A 167 -47.70 -38.46 16.66
N ALA A 168 -46.99 -38.83 15.59
CA ALA A 168 -47.49 -39.71 14.54
C ALA A 168 -47.50 -41.20 14.95
N GLY A 169 -46.88 -41.55 16.08
CA GLY A 169 -46.76 -42.93 16.55
C GLY A 169 -45.76 -43.78 15.75
N CYS A 170 -44.85 -43.15 15.01
CA CYS A 170 -43.83 -43.82 14.21
C CYS A 170 -42.46 -43.79 14.88
N SER A 171 -41.60 -44.74 14.48
CA SER A 171 -40.25 -44.87 15.06
C SER A 171 -39.19 -44.19 14.20
N LEU A 172 -39.45 -44.10 12.89
CA LEU A 172 -38.52 -43.58 11.90
C LEU A 172 -39.11 -42.33 11.24
N PRO A 173 -38.34 -41.23 11.13
CA PRO A 173 -38.78 -40.02 10.43
C PRO A 173 -39.17 -40.26 8.97
N GLU A 174 -38.62 -41.29 8.34
CA GLU A 174 -38.89 -41.70 6.95
C GLU A 174 -40.32 -42.22 6.76
N GLU A 175 -41.00 -42.63 7.83
CA GLU A 175 -42.39 -43.13 7.81
C GLU A 175 -43.41 -41.97 7.84
N LEU A 176 -42.99 -40.76 8.23
CA LEU A 176 -43.87 -39.59 8.37
C LEU A 176 -44.59 -39.20 7.06
N PRO A 177 -43.94 -39.14 5.88
CA PRO A 177 -44.63 -38.75 4.64
C PRO A 177 -45.73 -39.74 4.22
N ALA A 178 -45.52 -41.03 4.45
CA ALA A 178 -46.53 -42.05 4.18
C ALA A 178 -47.72 -41.91 5.13
N LEU A 179 -47.46 -41.68 6.43
CA LEU A 179 -48.51 -41.44 7.42
C LEU A 179 -49.30 -40.16 7.16
N GLU A 180 -48.63 -39.08 6.72
CA GLU A 180 -49.29 -37.85 6.29
C GLU A 180 -50.24 -38.10 5.12
N THR A 181 -49.78 -38.87 4.13
CA THR A 181 -50.61 -39.27 2.97
C THR A 181 -51.83 -40.09 3.40
N HIS A 182 -51.62 -41.06 4.30
CA HIS A 182 -52.72 -41.89 4.82
C HIS A 182 -53.73 -41.07 5.63
N SER A 183 -53.25 -40.12 6.44
CA SER A 183 -54.11 -39.21 7.19
C SER A 183 -54.91 -38.30 6.27
N ALA A 184 -54.30 -37.76 5.21
CA ALA A 184 -54.98 -36.93 4.22
C ALA A 184 -56.07 -37.71 3.48
N GLN A 185 -55.78 -38.94 3.06
CA GLN A 185 -56.78 -39.83 2.44
C GLN A 185 -57.91 -40.18 3.40
N ALA A 186 -57.61 -40.46 4.67
CA ALA A 186 -58.62 -40.72 5.68
C ALA A 186 -59.52 -39.49 5.92
N GLN A 187 -58.96 -38.28 5.90
CA GLN A 187 -59.72 -37.03 6.02
C GLN A 187 -60.60 -36.77 4.79
N GLU A 188 -60.10 -37.00 3.57
CA GLU A 188 -60.91 -36.89 2.35
C GLU A 188 -62.06 -37.90 2.38
N LEU A 189 -61.81 -39.16 2.73
CA LEU A 189 -62.86 -40.17 2.84
C LEU A 189 -63.88 -39.82 3.92
N HIS A 190 -63.47 -39.28 5.06
CA HIS A 190 -64.43 -38.79 6.08
C HIS A 190 -65.28 -37.64 5.54
N LYS A 191 -64.68 -36.68 4.84
CA LYS A 191 -65.41 -35.58 4.21
C LYS A 191 -66.42 -36.10 3.17
N ASP A 192 -66.00 -37.07 2.35
CA ASP A 192 -66.88 -37.70 1.36
C ASP A 192 -68.03 -38.46 2.04
N ILE A 193 -67.76 -39.16 3.15
CA ILE A 193 -68.79 -39.82 3.96
C ILE A 193 -69.78 -38.77 4.50
N GLU A 194 -69.29 -37.69 5.12
CA GLU A 194 -70.14 -36.62 5.66
C GLU A 194 -70.99 -35.96 4.56
N GLU A 195 -70.41 -35.67 3.38
CA GLU A 195 -71.13 -35.12 2.23
C GLU A 195 -72.20 -36.08 1.70
N LEU A 196 -71.88 -37.38 1.61
CA LEU A 196 -72.83 -38.40 1.19
C LEU A 196 -73.95 -38.59 2.22
N GLU A 197 -73.62 -38.60 3.51
CA GLU A 197 -74.59 -38.66 4.60
C GLU A 197 -75.51 -37.43 4.59
N GLN A 198 -74.97 -36.23 4.37
CA GLN A 198 -75.77 -35.01 4.25
C GLN A 198 -76.69 -35.07 3.03
N ARG A 199 -76.20 -35.52 1.87
CA ARG A 199 -77.02 -35.71 0.66
C ARG A 199 -78.13 -36.73 0.87
N LEU A 200 -77.83 -37.82 1.58
CA LEU A 200 -78.81 -38.84 1.93
C LEU A 200 -79.86 -38.29 2.90
N LEU A 201 -79.45 -37.48 3.89
CA LEU A 201 -80.34 -36.79 4.81
C LEU A 201 -81.28 -35.79 4.11
N GLU A 202 -80.76 -35.05 3.11
CA GLU A 202 -81.54 -34.13 2.29
C GLU A 202 -82.57 -34.86 1.40
N GLN A 203 -82.20 -36.02 0.84
CA GLN A 203 -83.07 -36.85 -0.01
C GLN A 203 -84.08 -37.70 0.79
N SER A 204 -83.78 -38.00 2.06
CA SER A 204 -84.64 -38.78 2.96
C SER A 204 -85.66 -37.93 3.73
N GLY A 205 -85.75 -36.63 3.46
CA GLY A 205 -86.64 -35.73 4.20
C GLY A 205 -86.23 -35.51 5.67
N GLY A 206 -84.95 -35.73 6.01
CA GLY A 206 -84.41 -35.51 7.36
C GLY A 206 -84.25 -36.77 8.23
N ALA A 207 -84.46 -37.97 7.68
CA ALA A 207 -84.18 -39.24 8.37
C ALA A 207 -82.72 -39.66 8.22
N THR A 208 -82.08 -40.11 9.31
CA THR A 208 -80.68 -40.55 9.28
C THR A 208 -80.49 -41.83 8.45
N LEU A 209 -79.28 -42.07 7.94
CA LEU A 209 -79.00 -43.22 7.06
C LEU A 209 -79.44 -44.57 7.65
N ASN A 210 -79.22 -44.81 8.95
CA ASN A 210 -79.65 -46.04 9.61
C ASN A 210 -81.17 -46.19 9.71
N GLN A 211 -81.90 -45.07 9.82
CA GLN A 211 -83.36 -45.07 9.80
C GLN A 211 -83.88 -45.37 8.39
N LEU A 212 -83.24 -44.79 7.36
CA LEU A 212 -83.58 -45.07 5.96
C LEU A 212 -83.36 -46.54 5.60
N ILE A 213 -82.27 -47.16 6.07
CA ILE A 213 -81.98 -48.58 5.85
C ILE A 213 -83.03 -49.47 6.54
N GLN A 214 -83.42 -49.16 7.77
CA GLN A 214 -84.48 -49.91 8.46
C GLN A 214 -85.85 -49.75 7.79
N GLU A 215 -86.17 -48.56 7.29
CA GLU A 215 -87.40 -48.34 6.51
C GLU A 215 -87.37 -49.10 5.18
N ALA A 216 -86.23 -49.08 4.47
CA ALA A 216 -86.07 -49.82 3.22
C ALA A 216 -86.10 -51.35 3.41
N GLU A 217 -85.56 -51.89 4.51
CA GLU A 217 -85.65 -53.32 4.84
C GLU A 217 -87.06 -53.74 5.29
N ALA A 218 -87.84 -52.82 5.86
CA ALA A 218 -89.24 -53.06 6.22
C ALA A 218 -90.21 -52.98 5.02
N ILE A 219 -89.76 -52.40 3.90
CA ILE A 219 -90.52 -52.26 2.66
C ILE A 219 -90.09 -53.34 1.66
N ASP A 220 -91.05 -54.14 1.18
CA ASP A 220 -90.81 -55.14 0.13
C ASP A 220 -90.68 -54.45 -1.23
N ALA A 221 -89.50 -54.53 -1.85
CA ALA A 221 -89.18 -53.85 -3.11
C ALA A 221 -90.10 -54.25 -4.27
N ASP A 222 -90.65 -55.47 -4.25
CA ASP A 222 -91.57 -55.96 -5.29
C ASP A 222 -93.01 -55.40 -5.11
N ALA A 223 -93.32 -54.81 -3.95
CA ALA A 223 -94.61 -54.17 -3.66
C ALA A 223 -94.63 -52.66 -3.95
N ILE A 224 -93.46 -52.02 -4.11
CA ILE A 224 -93.33 -50.58 -4.34
C ILE A 224 -94.06 -50.09 -5.61
N PRO A 225 -94.00 -50.77 -6.77
CA PRO A 225 -94.71 -50.33 -7.97
C PRO A 225 -96.24 -50.37 -7.79
N ALA A 226 -96.76 -51.36 -7.05
CA ALA A 226 -98.18 -51.50 -6.79
C ALA A 226 -98.70 -50.42 -5.81
N GLN A 227 -97.89 -50.02 -4.82
CA GLN A 227 -98.24 -48.96 -3.86
C GLN A 227 -98.11 -47.54 -4.44
N LEU A 228 -97.15 -47.30 -5.33
CA LEU A 228 -97.06 -46.05 -6.10
C LEU A 228 -98.27 -45.88 -7.01
N ASP A 229 -98.70 -46.94 -7.72
CA ASP A 229 -99.92 -46.94 -8.53
C ASP A 229 -101.21 -46.70 -7.71
N GLU A 230 -101.21 -47.06 -6.42
CA GLU A 230 -102.33 -46.83 -5.51
C GLU A 230 -102.34 -45.40 -4.94
N THR A 231 -101.17 -44.77 -4.82
CA THR A 231 -101.01 -43.39 -4.35
C THR A 231 -101.19 -42.37 -5.49
N ASP A 232 -100.79 -42.70 -6.73
CA ASP A 232 -101.07 -41.90 -7.95
C ASP A 232 -102.55 -41.96 -8.40
N ARG A 233 -103.35 -42.85 -7.79
CA ARG A 233 -104.81 -42.93 -7.98
C ARG A 233 -105.61 -42.18 -6.91
N GLN A 234 -104.96 -41.45 -6.02
CA GLN A 234 -105.58 -40.43 -5.15
C GLN A 234 -105.20 -39.02 -5.62
#